data_AF-A0A7U6GK04-F1
#
_entry.id   AF-A0A7U6GK04-F1
#
_cell.length_a   1.000
_cell.length_b   1.000
_cell.length_c   1.000
_cell.angle_alpha   90.00
_cell.angle_beta   90.00
_cell.angle_gamma   90.00
#
_symmetry.space_group_name_H-M   'P 1'
#
loop_
_entity.id
_entity.type
_entity.pdbx_description
1 polymer ?
#
loop_
_entity_poly.entity_id
_entity_poly.type
_entity_poly.pdbx_seq_one_letter_code
_entity_poly.pdbx_strand_id
1 'polypeptide(L)'
;MEDKKFIRPCTLIYILLLALTVTTWFIGTQELSGLQISLLVLGFALLKGQLIGDYFMGLKQVSGFWRWPVTLWLILVGSLVTYAFNISA
;
A
#
# COMPACT_ATOMS: atom_id res chain seq x y z
N MET A 1 -0.37 27.35 -23.83
CA MET A 1 -0.40 27.59 -22.37
C MET A 1 -0.09 26.24 -21.74
N GLU A 2 0.95 26.22 -20.90
CA GLU A 2 1.79 25.07 -20.51
C GLU A 2 1.22 23.64 -20.58
N ASP A 3 1.84 22.82 -21.43
CA ASP A 3 1.93 21.37 -21.27
C ASP A 3 2.64 21.05 -19.95
N LYS A 4 1.86 20.84 -18.90
CA LYS A 4 2.32 20.52 -17.55
C LYS A 4 3.07 19.19 -17.55
N LYS A 5 4.41 19.32 -17.59
CA LYS A 5 5.46 18.36 -17.17
C LYS A 5 4.98 16.91 -17.05
N PHE A 6 5.37 16.15 -18.07
CA PHE A 6 5.41 14.69 -18.14
C PHE A 6 6.28 14.11 -17.00
N ILE A 7 5.77 14.10 -15.77
CA ILE A 7 6.41 13.35 -14.68
C ILE A 7 6.22 11.88 -15.02
N ARG A 8 7.33 11.13 -15.15
CA ARG A 8 7.26 9.69 -15.37
C ARG A 8 6.35 9.08 -14.29
N PRO A 9 5.37 8.25 -14.64
CA PRO A 9 4.35 7.79 -13.70
C PRO A 9 4.96 7.02 -12.50
N CYS A 10 6.16 6.45 -12.67
CA CYS A 10 6.95 5.88 -11.58
C CYS A 10 7.34 6.91 -10.50
N THR A 11 7.61 8.16 -10.86
CA THR A 11 7.98 9.22 -9.92
C THR A 11 6.79 9.69 -9.09
N LEU A 12 5.59 9.76 -9.68
CA LEU A 12 4.36 10.06 -8.92
C LEU A 12 4.08 9.00 -7.86
N ILE A 13 4.29 7.73 -8.20
CA ILE A 13 4.05 6.61 -7.27
C ILE A 13 5.13 6.54 -6.21
N TYR A 14 6.36 6.86 -6.56
CA TYR A 14 7.43 7.04 -5.60
C TYR A 14 7.10 8.13 -4.57
N ILE A 15 6.61 9.29 -5.01
CA ILE A 15 6.18 10.38 -4.11
C ILE A 15 5.00 9.91 -3.23
N LEU A 16 4.05 9.17 -3.80
CA LEU A 16 2.93 8.60 -3.04
C LEU A 16 3.42 7.61 -1.96
N LEU A 17 4.36 6.72 -2.29
CA LEU A 17 4.96 5.77 -1.35
C LEU A 17 5.71 6.49 -0.23
N LEU A 18 6.43 7.55 -0.55
CA LEU A 18 7.08 8.41 0.46
C LEU A 18 6.04 9.06 1.37
N ALA A 19 4.99 9.65 0.83
CA ALA A 19 3.90 10.22 1.61
C ALA A 19 3.26 9.20 2.56
N LEU A 20 2.92 8.00 2.06
CA LEU A 20 2.38 6.93 2.91
C LEU A 20 3.37 6.52 4.02
N THR A 21 4.67 6.50 3.74
CA THR A 21 5.70 6.17 4.74
C THR A 21 5.77 7.22 5.83
N VAL A 22 5.74 8.52 5.47
CA VAL A 22 5.73 9.62 6.44
C VAL A 22 4.48 9.56 7.31
N THR A 23 3.31 9.27 6.74
CA THR A 23 2.07 9.12 7.51
C THR A 23 2.15 7.96 8.51
N THR A 24 2.62 6.78 8.08
CA THR A 24 2.80 5.64 8.99
C THR A 24 3.84 5.92 10.07
N TRP A 25 4.94 6.60 9.71
CA TRP A 25 5.95 7.02 10.67
C TRP A 25 5.35 7.94 11.73
N PHE A 26 4.61 8.98 11.30
CA PHE A 26 3.99 9.95 12.20
C PHE A 26 3.05 9.27 13.21
N ILE A 27 2.22 8.33 12.72
CA ILE A 27 1.33 7.52 13.57
C ILE A 27 2.12 6.72 14.61
N GLY A 28 3.25 6.11 14.21
CA GLY A 28 4.11 5.35 15.11
C GLY A 28 4.82 6.22 16.16
N THR A 29 5.34 7.39 15.78
CA THR A 29 6.01 8.32 16.73
C THR A 29 5.06 8.94 17.73
N GLN A 30 3.79 9.10 17.40
CA GLN A 30 2.79 9.63 18.33
C GLN A 30 2.32 8.59 19.36
N GLU A 31 2.92 7.39 19.37
CA GLU A 31 2.55 6.25 20.22
C GLU A 31 1.03 5.97 20.20
N LEU A 32 0.39 6.26 19.06
CA LEU A 32 -1.03 6.07 18.87
C LEU A 32 -1.29 4.57 18.82
N SER A 33 -1.63 4.01 19.97
CA SER A 33 -1.93 2.59 20.15
C SER A 33 -3.44 2.38 20.20
N GLY A 34 -3.95 1.49 19.34
CA GLY A 34 -5.35 1.08 19.31
C GLY A 34 -5.64 0.16 18.15
N LEU A 35 -6.70 -0.64 18.25
CA LEU A 35 -7.11 -1.58 17.21
C LEU A 35 -7.37 -0.84 15.88
N GLN A 36 -8.06 0.30 15.93
CA GLN A 36 -8.32 1.12 14.74
C GLN A 36 -7.04 1.63 14.10
N ILE A 37 -6.04 2.04 14.89
CA ILE A 37 -4.78 2.57 14.36
C ILE A 37 -3.93 1.44 13.74
N SER A 38 -3.93 0.26 14.37
CA SER A 38 -3.25 -0.93 13.84
C SER A 38 -3.85 -1.38 12.51
N LEU A 39 -5.18 -1.38 12.40
CA LEU A 39 -5.90 -1.65 11.14
C LEU A 39 -5.61 -0.60 10.07
N LEU A 40 -5.48 0.67 10.45
CA LEU A 40 -5.18 1.77 9.54
C LEU A 40 -3.76 1.65 8.98
N VAL A 41 -2.77 1.35 9.84
CA VAL A 41 -1.39 1.05 9.43
C VAL A 41 -1.31 -0.18 8.54
N LEU A 42 -2.07 -1.24 8.86
CA LEU A 42 -2.20 -2.42 8.01
C LEU A 42 -2.74 -2.06 6.63
N GLY A 43 -3.81 -1.25 6.57
CA GLY A 43 -4.38 -0.74 5.33
C GLY A 43 -3.37 0.03 4.49
N PHE A 44 -2.56 0.89 5.12
CA PHE A 44 -1.46 1.58 4.45
C PHE A 44 -0.41 0.60 3.92
N ALA A 45 -0.03 -0.44 4.67
CA ALA A 45 0.92 -1.45 4.22
C ALA A 45 0.41 -2.21 2.99
N LEU A 46 -0.87 -2.57 2.96
CA LEU A 46 -1.51 -3.24 1.83
C LEU A 46 -1.58 -2.34 0.59
N LEU A 47 -1.92 -1.06 0.76
CA LEU A 47 -1.93 -0.08 -0.33
C LEU A 47 -0.53 0.09 -0.94
N LYS A 48 0.51 0.22 -0.11
CA LYS A 48 1.90 0.29 -0.60
C LYS A 48 2.26 -0.98 -1.37
N GLY A 49 1.90 -2.15 -0.86
CA GLY A 49 2.12 -3.44 -1.53
C GLY A 49 1.46 -3.52 -2.91
N GLN A 50 0.20 -3.08 -3.03
CA GLN A 50 -0.53 -2.99 -4.31
C GLN A 50 0.19 -2.07 -5.31
N LEU A 51 0.59 -0.88 -4.87
CA LEU A 51 1.29 0.11 -5.70
C LEU A 51 2.65 -0.38 -6.20
N ILE A 52 3.40 -1.08 -5.35
CA ILE A 52 4.71 -1.65 -5.70
C ILE A 52 4.56 -2.82 -6.68
N GLY A 53 3.57 -3.69 -6.44
CA GLY A 53 3.28 -4.83 -7.32
C GLY A 53 2.82 -4.41 -8.73
N ASP A 54 2.02 -3.35 -8.83
CA ASP A 54 1.50 -2.88 -10.12
C ASP A 54 2.56 -2.09 -10.91
N TYR A 55 3.38 -1.27 -10.26
CA TYR A 55 4.28 -0.32 -10.94
C TYR A 55 5.77 -0.64 -10.92
N PHE A 56 6.30 -1.23 -9.84
CA PHE A 56 7.74 -1.50 -9.72
C PHE A 56 8.12 -2.90 -10.22
N MET A 57 7.23 -3.87 -10.08
CA MET A 57 7.48 -5.23 -10.60
C MET A 57 7.23 -5.38 -12.12
N GLY A 58 6.83 -4.31 -12.82
CA GLY A 58 6.67 -4.34 -14.28
C GLY A 58 5.50 -5.18 -14.78
N LEU A 59 4.59 -5.63 -13.90
CA LEU A 59 3.40 -6.41 -14.25
C LEU A 59 2.44 -5.67 -15.20
N LYS A 60 2.58 -4.35 -15.34
CA LYS A 60 1.83 -3.55 -16.32
C LYS A 60 2.08 -3.98 -17.77
N GLN A 61 3.22 -4.59 -18.09
CA GLN A 61 3.54 -5.04 -19.44
C GLN A 61 3.12 -6.50 -19.71
N VAL A 62 2.73 -7.27 -18.68
CA VAL A 62 2.25 -8.66 -18.80
C VAL A 62 0.78 -8.72 -18.37
N SER A 63 -0.09 -8.49 -19.34
CA SER A 63 -1.55 -8.46 -19.25
C SER A 63 -2.16 -9.62 -18.44
N GLY A 64 -2.92 -9.26 -17.39
CA GLY A 64 -4.17 -9.94 -17.03
C GLY A 64 -4.10 -11.01 -15.94
N PHE A 65 -3.36 -12.11 -16.17
CA PHE A 65 -3.46 -13.29 -15.29
C PHE A 65 -2.47 -13.29 -14.11
N TRP A 66 -1.28 -12.71 -14.30
CA TRP A 66 -0.22 -12.66 -13.27
C TRP A 66 -0.38 -11.55 -12.23
N ARG A 67 -1.33 -10.61 -12.39
CA ARG A 67 -1.67 -9.58 -11.37
C ARG A 67 -2.44 -10.16 -10.19
N TRP A 68 -3.20 -11.21 -10.42
CA TRP A 68 -4.06 -11.83 -9.42
C TRP A 68 -3.29 -12.45 -8.25
N PRO A 69 -2.18 -13.21 -8.41
CA PRO A 69 -1.50 -13.79 -7.26
C PRO A 69 -1.01 -12.75 -6.25
N VAL A 70 -0.45 -11.62 -6.69
CA VAL A 70 -0.02 -10.54 -5.76
C VAL A 70 -1.20 -9.87 -5.09
N THR A 71 -2.28 -9.59 -5.83
CA THR A 71 -3.49 -8.96 -5.27
C THR A 71 -4.21 -9.89 -4.32
N LEU A 72 -4.39 -11.14 -4.72
CA LEU A 72 -5.02 -12.19 -3.93
C LEU A 72 -4.21 -12.45 -2.66
N TRP A 73 -2.87 -12.51 -2.76
CA TRP A 73 -2.00 -12.67 -1.60
C TRP A 73 -2.11 -11.48 -0.63
N LEU A 74 -2.13 -10.24 -1.13
CA LEU A 74 -2.33 -9.07 -0.29
C LEU A 74 -3.71 -9.06 0.38
N ILE A 75 -4.77 -9.46 -0.33
CA ILE A 75 -6.11 -9.60 0.24
C ILE A 75 -6.15 -10.73 1.29
N LEU A 76 -5.49 -11.85 1.03
CA LEU A 76 -5.46 -13.00 1.93
C LEU A 76 -4.69 -12.65 3.21
N VAL A 77 -3.48 -12.11 3.09
CA VAL A 77 -2.70 -11.66 4.25
C VAL A 77 -3.41 -10.52 4.98
N GLY A 78 -3.97 -9.55 4.27
CA GLY A 78 -4.69 -8.43 4.85
C GLY A 78 -5.93 -8.86 5.63
N SER A 79 -6.72 -9.78 5.08
CA SER A 79 -7.90 -10.34 5.75
C SER A 79 -7.51 -11.19 6.96
N LEU A 80 -6.44 -11.99 6.85
CA LEU A 80 -5.96 -12.81 7.96
C LEU A 80 -5.44 -11.97 9.12
N VAL A 81 -4.69 -10.90 8.84
CA VAL A 81 -4.20 -9.99 9.88
C VAL A 81 -5.37 -9.20 10.50
N THR A 82 -6.32 -8.73 9.70
CA THR A 82 -7.55 -8.09 10.22
C THR A 82 -8.33 -9.03 11.14
N TYR A 83 -8.46 -10.30 10.76
CA TYR A 83 -9.14 -11.32 11.55
C TYR A 83 -8.41 -11.63 12.86
N ALA A 84 -7.09 -11.75 12.81
CA ALA A 84 -6.26 -11.97 14.00
C ALA A 84 -6.37 -10.79 14.98
N PHE A 85 -6.36 -9.54 14.49
CA PHE A 85 -6.55 -8.37 15.34
C PHE A 85 -7.97 -8.29 15.94
N ASN A 86 -9.00 -8.76 15.24
CA ASN A 86 -10.36 -8.82 15.76
C ASN A 86 -10.50 -9.86 16.89
N ILE A 87 -9.85 -11.03 16.75
CA ILE A 87 -9.82 -12.07 17.80
C ILE A 87 -8.96 -11.67 19.00
N SER A 88 -7.91 -10.89 18.77
CA SER A 88 -6.97 -10.46 19.81
C SER A 88 -7.47 -9.28 20.66
N ALA A 89 -8.61 -8.69 20.31
CA ALA A 89 -9.21 -7.54 21.00
C ALA A 89 -10.25 -7.97 22.03
#